data_AF-A0A939ZEW1-F1
#
_entry.id   AF-A0A939ZEW1-F1
#
_cell.length_a   1.000
_cell.length_b   1.000
_cell.length_c   1.000
_cell.angle_alpha   90.00
_cell.angle_beta   90.00
_cell.angle_gamma   90.00
#
_symmetry.space_group_name_H-M   'P 1'
#
loop_
_entity.id
_entity.type
_entity.pdbx_description
1 polymer ?
#
loop_
_entity_poly.entity_id
_entity_poly.type
_entity_poly.pdbx_seq_one_letter_code
_entity_poly.pdbx_strand_id
1 'polypeptide(L)' 'MILTEFDEEAYRKGIFEEGHKEGLEQGIEQGLSQGRLEILLSLVKDGSLTVEKASAKLNISVEEFEKMMSDN' A
#
# COMPACT_ATOMS: atom_id res chain seq x y z
N MET A 1 -23.42 -41.33 -7.67
CA MET A 1 -22.81 -40.02 -7.96
C MET A 1 -21.38 -40.11 -7.51
N ILE A 2 -20.43 -40.26 -8.45
CA ILE A 2 -19.00 -40.37 -8.12
C ILE A 2 -18.58 -38.97 -7.70
N LEU A 3 -18.32 -38.79 -6.41
CA LEU A 3 -17.62 -37.61 -5.90
C LEU A 3 -16.23 -37.71 -6.53
N THR A 4 -15.95 -36.86 -7.52
CA THR A 4 -14.64 -36.78 -8.17
C THR A 4 -13.55 -36.71 -7.10
N GLU A 5 -12.53 -37.55 -7.22
CA GLU A 5 -11.41 -37.64 -6.28
C GLU A 5 -10.87 -36.24 -6.00
N PHE A 6 -10.89 -35.83 -4.73
CA PHE A 6 -10.34 -34.56 -4.30
C PHE A 6 -8.83 -34.61 -4.45
N ASP A 7 -8.30 -33.80 -5.38
CA ASP A 7 -6.86 -33.65 -5.57
C ASP A 7 -6.30 -32.71 -4.49
N GLU A 8 -5.83 -33.31 -3.39
CA GLU A 8 -5.22 -32.57 -2.28
C GLU A 8 -3.98 -31.78 -2.71
N GLU A 9 -3.25 -32.24 -3.72
CA GLU A 9 -2.04 -31.58 -4.20
C GLU A 9 -2.39 -30.31 -4.98
N ALA A 10 -3.37 -30.40 -5.88
CA ALA A 10 -3.92 -29.24 -6.58
C ALA A 10 -4.52 -28.22 -5.60
N TYR A 11 -5.23 -28.69 -4.57
CA TYR A 11 -5.79 -27.81 -3.54
C TYR A 11 -4.69 -27.08 -2.75
N ARG A 12 -3.67 -27.80 -2.26
CA ARG A 12 -2.55 -27.20 -1.52
C ARG A 12 -1.79 -26.17 -2.37
N LYS A 13 -1.58 -26.49 -3.65
CA LYS A 13 -0.92 -25.58 -4.60
C LYS A 13 -1.76 -24.33 -4.83
N GLY A 14 -3.07 -24.46 -4.99
CA GLY A 14 -3.99 -23.33 -5.13
C GLY A 14 -3.92 -22.37 -3.95
N ILE A 15 -3.97 -22.89 -2.72
CA ILE A 15 -3.86 -22.06 -1.49
C ILE A 15 -2.49 -21.35 -1.41
N PHE A 16 -1.40 -22.04 -1.75
CA PHE A 16 -0.07 -21.44 -1.74
C PHE A 16 0.07 -20.32 -2.78
N GLU A 17 -0.40 -20.56 -4.00
CA GLU A 17 -0.35 -19.57 -5.09
C GLU A 17 -1.21 -18.35 -4.78
N GLU A 18 -2.39 -18.55 -4.20
CA GLU A 18 -3.29 -17.48 -3.77
C GLU A 18 -2.64 -16.64 -2.66
N GLY A 19 -2.14 -17.27 -1.59
CA GLY A 19 -1.47 -16.56 -0.49
C GLY A 19 -0.20 -15.82 -0.94
N HIS A 20 0.57 -16.40 -1.85
CA HIS A 20 1.75 -15.74 -2.42
C HIS A 20 1.36 -14.52 -3.26
N LYS A 21 0.32 -14.64 -4.09
CA LYS A 21 -0.18 -13.55 -4.92
C LYS A 21 -0.73 -12.42 -4.04
N GLU A 22 -1.56 -12.74 -3.05
CA GLU A 22 -2.10 -11.76 -2.11
C GLU A 22 -0.99 -11.03 -1.35
N GLY A 23 0.00 -11.77 -0.82
CA GLY A 23 1.12 -11.16 -0.11
C GLY A 23 1.95 -10.23 -0.99
N LEU A 24 2.16 -10.60 -2.26
CA LEU A 24 2.85 -9.74 -3.23
C LEU A 24 2.05 -8.49 -3.57
N GLU A 25 0.76 -8.63 -3.85
CA GLU A 25 -0.13 -7.50 -4.16
C GLU A 25 -0.21 -6.51 -2.98
N GLN A 26 -0.39 -7.02 -1.76
CA GLN A 26 -0.39 -6.20 -0.55
C GLN A 26 0.95 -5.50 -0.32
N GLY A 27 2.07 -6.22 -0.50
CA GLY A 27 3.40 -5.64 -0.35
C GLY A 27 3.68 -4.52 -1.35
N ILE A 28 3.26 -4.70 -2.61
CA ILE A 28 3.37 -3.66 -3.65
C ILE A 28 2.50 -2.45 -3.31
N GLU A 29 1.24 -2.67 -2.92
CA GLU A 29 0.32 -1.58 -2.57
C GLU A 29 0.84 -0.77 -1.37
N GLN A 30 1.30 -1.45 -0.32
CA GLN A 30 1.90 -0.80 0.86
C GLN A 30 3.15 -0.01 0.48
N GLY A 31 4.06 -0.61 -0.30
CA GLY A 31 5.29 0.04 -0.73
C GLY A 31 5.04 1.27 -1.61
N LEU A 32 4.08 1.20 -2.54
CA LEU A 32 3.69 2.32 -3.38
C LEU A 32 3.05 3.45 -2.56
N SER A 33 2.18 3.12 -1.61
CA SER A 33 1.54 4.09 -0.72
C SER A 33 2.57 4.82 0.14
N GLN A 34 3.48 4.07 0.77
CA GLN A 34 4.58 4.62 1.56
C GLN A 34 5.51 5.50 0.71
N GLY A 35 5.92 5.02 -0.47
CA GLY A 35 6.78 5.80 -1.36
C GLY A 35 6.13 7.10 -1.85
N ARG A 36 4.82 7.07 -2.12
CA ARG A 36 4.07 8.28 -2.49
C ARG A 36 4.03 9.30 -1.34
N LEU A 37 3.84 8.84 -0.11
CA LEU A 37 3.87 9.70 1.07
C LEU A 37 5.25 10.34 1.25
N GLU A 38 6.33 9.55 1.19
CA GLU A 38 7.70 10.02 1.32
C GLU A 38 8.06 11.09 0.26
N ILE A 39 7.66 10.88 -0.99
CA ILE A 39 7.86 11.87 -2.06
C ILE A 39 7.13 13.18 -1.74
N LEU A 40 5.88 13.12 -1.31
CA LEU A 40 5.12 14.33 -0.97
C LEU A 40 5.73 15.07 0.22
N LEU A 41 6.19 14.35 1.24
CA LEU A 41 6.90 14.95 2.38
C LEU A 41 8.19 15.63 1.92
N SER A 42 9.00 14.97 1.08
CA SER A 42 10.24 15.53 0.56
C SER A 42 9.99 16.78 -0.29
N LEU A 43 8.98 16.75 -1.16
CA LEU A 43 8.62 17.89 -2.02
C LEU A 43 8.11 19.10 -1.25
N VAL A 44 7.52 18.89 -0.06
CA VAL A 44 7.14 20.00 0.80
C VAL A 44 8.35 20.50 1.60
N LYS A 45 9.23 19.60 2.07
CA LYS A 45 10.48 19.97 2.76
C LYS A 45 11.44 20.76 1.86
N ASP A 46 11.51 20.44 0.57
CA ASP A 46 12.35 21.14 -0.40
C ASP A 46 11.73 22.44 -0.95
N GLY A 47 10.47 22.73 -0.59
CA GLY A 47 9.74 23.93 -1.00
C GLY A 47 9.15 23.88 -2.42
N SER A 48 9.27 22.76 -3.14
CA SER A 48 8.70 22.57 -4.47
C SER A 48 7.18 22.41 -4.46
N LEU A 49 6.62 21.99 -3.32
CA LEU A 49 5.19 21.77 -3.11
C LEU A 49 4.72 22.46 -1.83
N THR A 50 3.50 23.03 -1.85
CA THR A 50 2.89 23.59 -0.64
C THR A 50 2.21 22.50 0.17
N VAL A 51 2.17 22.66 1.50
CA VAL A 51 1.51 21.75 2.43
C VAL A 51 0.04 21.50 2.02
N GLU A 52 -0.66 22.56 1.60
CA GLU A 52 -2.06 22.50 1.14
C GLU A 52 -2.25 21.61 -0.10
N LYS A 53 -1.31 21.66 -1.05
CA LYS A 53 -1.37 20.81 -2.25
C LYS A 53 -1.03 19.37 -1.91
N ALA A 54 -0.10 19.15 -1.00
CA ALA A 54 0.29 17.80 -0.57
C ALA A 54 -0.82 17.12 0.24
N SER A 55 -1.45 17.83 1.17
CA SER A 55 -2.58 17.33 1.96
C SER A 55 -3.78 17.00 1.07
N ALA A 56 -4.09 17.87 0.09
CA ALA A 56 -5.12 17.61 -0.90
C ALA A 56 -4.83 16.36 -1.76
N LYS A 57 -3.56 16.08 -2.09
CA LYS A 57 -3.16 14.87 -2.83
C LYS A 57 -3.33 13.60 -2.00
N LEU A 58 -3.21 13.69 -0.68
CA LEU A 58 -3.41 12.59 0.26
C LEU A 58 -4.86 12.51 0.77
N ASN A 59 -5.70 13.50 0.41
CA ASN A 59 -7.08 13.62 0.86
C ASN A 59 -7.20 13.70 2.40
N ILE A 60 -6.24 14.38 3.03
CA ILE A 60 -6.17 14.65 4.47
C ILE A 60 -6.17 16.16 4.73
N SER A 61 -6.36 16.56 5.98
CA SER A 61 -6.24 17.95 6.39
C SER A 61 -4.78 18.44 6.37
N VAL A 62 -4.60 19.76 6.30
CA VAL A 62 -3.28 20.39 6.44
C VAL A 62 -2.65 20.04 7.79
N GLU A 63 -3.43 20.07 8.88
CA GLU A 63 -2.97 19.72 10.22
C GLU A 63 -2.47 18.27 10.32
N GLU A 64 -3.18 17.31 9.72
CA GLU A 64 -2.74 15.91 9.68
C GLU A 64 -1.43 15.75 8.90
N PHE A 65 -1.28 16.48 7.80
CA PHE A 65 -0.04 16.47 7.03
C PHE A 65 1.13 17.06 7.82
N GLU A 66 0.93 18.19 8.50
CA GLU A 66 1.95 18.82 9.35
C GLU A 66 2.36 17.92 10.53
N LYS A 67 1.41 17.15 11.08
CA LYS A 67 1.70 16.15 12.10
C LYS A 67 2.60 15.04 11.53
N MET A 68 2.30 14.53 10.34
CA MET A 68 3.16 13.54 9.66
C MET A 68 4.58 14.08 9.37
N MET A 69 4.74 15.39 9.17
CA MET A 69 6.06 16.01 9.04
C MET A 69 6.82 16.13 10.36
N SER A 70 6.10 16.27 11.48
CA SER A 70 6.65 16.50 12.81
C SER A 70 6.96 15.21 13.57
N ASP A 71 6.31 14.10 13.20
CA ASP A 71 6.52 12.76 13.77
C ASP A 71 7.77 12.04 13.21
N ASN A 72 8.64 12.73 12.45
CA ASN A 72 9.85 12.20 11.81
C ASN A 72 11.07 13.10 12.05
#